data_AF-A0A0N0UXV1-F1
#
_entry.id   AF-A0A0N0UXV1-F1
#
_cell.length_a   1.000
_cell.length_b   1.000
_cell.length_c   1.000
_cell.angle_alpha   90.00
_cell.angle_beta   90.00
_cell.angle_gamma   90.00
#
_symmetry.space_group_name_H-M   'P 1'
#
loop_
_entity.id
_entity.type
_entity.pdbx_description
1 polymer ?
#
loop_
_entity_poly.entity_id
_entity_poly.type
_entity_poly.pdbx_seq_one_letter_code
_entity_poly.pdbx_strand_id
1 'polypeptide(L)'
;MMNWLQRSEALVGAETIEKFKNKHVLIAGLGGIGSFAAEYIARAGIGTMTIIDGDVVEATNRNRQLPALISSEGQSKAKLMAQRLLDINADLKLYVHETYIVEEKITEILDTTKYDYVIDAIDTISPKVSLIKNCLKRKIPIVSAMGAGGKLDPEKVKVANIYDTFNCTLAQQVRKTLRKWKIKGNFKTVFSTELPDKTKVQHVEGARHKRSYLGTISYMPSLFGCFCASVVIRDLISK
;
A
#
# COMPACT_ATOMS: atom_id res chain seq x y z
N MET A 1 7.03 -10.19 30.02
CA MET A 1 7.50 -9.83 28.67
C MET A 1 7.59 -8.33 28.58
N MET A 2 8.67 -7.79 27.99
CA MET A 2 8.79 -6.34 27.78
C MET A 2 7.71 -5.90 26.80
N ASN A 3 6.87 -4.92 27.17
CA ASN A 3 5.85 -4.38 26.27
C ASN A 3 6.55 -3.55 25.17
N TRP A 4 6.82 -4.17 24.02
CA TRP A 4 7.50 -3.51 22.90
C TRP A 4 6.69 -2.34 22.32
N LEU A 5 5.39 -2.26 22.63
CA LEU A 5 4.49 -1.17 22.25
C LEU A 5 4.44 -0.03 23.28
N GLN A 6 5.21 -0.07 24.38
CA GLN A 6 5.14 0.92 25.47
C GLN A 6 5.19 2.39 25.01
N ARG A 7 5.95 2.71 23.94
CA ARG A 7 6.06 4.07 23.41
C ARG A 7 4.82 4.49 22.64
N SER A 8 4.24 3.57 21.88
CA SER A 8 2.96 3.79 21.18
C SER A 8 1.83 3.89 22.21
N GLU A 9 1.82 3.02 23.21
CA GLU A 9 0.84 3.01 24.30
C GLU A 9 0.84 4.33 25.07
N ALA A 10 2.00 4.90 25.39
CA ALA A 10 2.10 6.20 26.04
C ALA A 10 1.48 7.35 25.22
N LEU A 11 1.39 7.20 23.88
CA LEU A 11 0.81 8.20 22.98
C LEU A 11 -0.69 8.01 22.78
N VAL A 12 -1.16 6.77 22.58
CA VAL A 12 -2.55 6.49 22.16
C VAL A 12 -3.40 5.78 23.22
N GLY A 13 -2.81 5.42 24.36
CA GLY A 13 -3.45 4.71 25.46
C GLY A 13 -3.51 3.19 25.26
N ALA A 14 -3.53 2.45 26.38
CA ALA A 14 -3.59 0.98 26.40
C ALA A 14 -4.85 0.42 25.71
N GLU A 15 -6.00 1.08 25.88
CA GLU A 15 -7.25 0.65 25.25
C GLU A 15 -7.13 0.61 23.72
N THR A 16 -6.48 1.61 23.12
CA THR A 16 -6.24 1.67 21.68
C THR A 16 -5.33 0.54 21.21
N ILE A 17 -4.29 0.23 21.97
CA ILE A 17 -3.38 -0.89 21.67
C ILE A 17 -4.15 -2.22 21.70
N GLU A 18 -5.00 -2.45 22.70
CA GLU A 18 -5.86 -3.64 22.75
C GLU A 18 -6.86 -3.70 21.60
N LYS A 19 -7.42 -2.55 21.19
CA LYS A 19 -8.26 -2.47 19.99
C LYS A 19 -7.50 -2.91 18.74
N PHE A 20 -6.26 -2.45 18.54
CA PHE A 20 -5.44 -2.78 17.38
C PHE A 20 -5.15 -4.28 17.25
N LYS A 21 -4.96 -4.99 18.36
CA LYS A 21 -4.78 -6.46 18.35
C LYS A 21 -5.96 -7.21 17.71
N ASN A 22 -7.15 -6.62 17.74
CA ASN A 22 -8.36 -7.19 17.16
C ASN A 22 -8.67 -6.67 15.74
N LYS A 23 -7.77 -5.90 15.12
CA LYS A 23 -7.98 -5.35 13.77
C LYS A 23 -7.32 -6.20 12.69
N HIS A 24 -7.98 -6.28 11.54
CA HIS A 24 -7.48 -6.94 10.34
C HIS A 24 -7.25 -5.95 9.20
N VAL A 25 -5.99 -5.73 8.83
CA VAL A 25 -5.61 -4.85 7.71
C VAL A 25 -5.07 -5.68 6.53
N LEU A 26 -5.56 -5.39 5.32
CA LEU A 26 -5.03 -5.97 4.08
C LEU A 26 -4.10 -4.99 3.37
N ILE A 27 -2.96 -5.45 2.89
CA ILE A 27 -2.00 -4.69 2.07
C ILE A 27 -1.87 -5.38 0.71
N ALA A 28 -2.28 -4.67 -0.33
CA ALA A 28 -2.23 -5.14 -1.72
C ALA A 28 -1.05 -4.50 -2.46
N GLY A 29 -0.04 -5.30 -2.80
CA GLY A 29 1.23 -4.88 -3.36
C GLY A 29 2.26 -4.59 -2.25
N LEU A 30 3.46 -5.14 -2.39
CA LEU A 30 4.59 -5.07 -1.48
C LEU A 30 5.83 -4.47 -2.17
N GLY A 31 5.60 -3.62 -3.17
CA GLY A 31 6.63 -2.77 -3.77
C GLY A 31 7.09 -1.64 -2.83
N GLY A 32 7.58 -0.53 -3.41
CA GLY A 32 8.18 0.56 -2.63
C GLY A 32 7.25 1.32 -1.69
N ILE A 33 5.94 1.17 -1.86
CA ILE A 33 4.93 1.79 -0.98
C ILE A 33 4.42 0.77 0.03
N GLY A 34 3.89 -0.35 -0.46
CA GLY A 34 3.19 -1.31 0.37
C GLY A 34 4.08 -2.09 1.32
N SER A 35 5.35 -2.34 0.99
CA SER A 35 6.27 -2.99 1.92
C SER A 35 6.52 -2.14 3.18
N PHE A 36 6.70 -0.83 3.01
CA PHE A 36 6.81 0.11 4.14
C PHE A 36 5.46 0.29 4.85
N ALA A 37 4.34 0.32 4.13
CA ALA A 37 3.03 0.39 4.77
C ALA A 37 2.78 -0.82 5.68
N ALA A 38 3.07 -2.05 5.21
CA ALA A 38 2.96 -3.27 6.01
C ALA A 38 3.86 -3.23 7.25
N GLU A 39 5.11 -2.79 7.10
CA GLU A 39 6.04 -2.58 8.22
C GLU A 39 5.43 -1.65 9.29
N TYR A 40 4.91 -0.49 8.89
CA TYR A 40 4.35 0.48 9.82
C TYR A 40 3.06 -0.03 10.49
N ILE A 41 2.23 -0.77 9.77
CA ILE A 41 1.02 -1.40 10.33
C ILE A 41 1.38 -2.47 11.36
N ALA A 42 2.38 -3.31 11.09
CA ALA A 42 2.86 -4.29 12.07
C ALA A 42 3.44 -3.60 13.32
N ARG A 43 4.28 -2.57 13.13
CA ARG A 43 4.86 -1.77 14.23
C ARG A 43 3.82 -1.01 15.06
N ALA A 44 2.63 -0.78 14.52
CA ALA A 44 1.53 -0.18 15.28
C ALA A 44 0.85 -1.17 16.25
N GLY A 45 1.13 -2.48 16.14
CA GLY A 45 0.51 -3.51 16.99
C GLY A 45 -0.82 -4.04 16.44
N ILE A 46 -1.09 -3.89 15.14
CA ILE A 46 -2.24 -4.51 14.50
C ILE A 46 -2.08 -6.03 14.58
N GLY A 47 -3.10 -6.74 15.07
CA GLY A 47 -2.97 -8.17 15.40
C GLY A 47 -3.26 -9.14 14.26
N THR A 48 -3.95 -8.70 13.19
CA THR A 48 -4.15 -9.54 12.00
C THR A 48 -3.82 -8.77 10.72
N MET A 49 -3.10 -9.41 9.80
CA MET A 49 -2.71 -8.81 8.53
C MET A 49 -2.86 -9.80 7.37
N THR A 50 -3.32 -9.31 6.22
CA THR A 50 -3.21 -10.03 4.95
C THR A 50 -2.29 -9.27 4.01
N ILE A 51 -1.28 -9.92 3.45
CA ILE A 51 -0.39 -9.32 2.46
C ILE A 51 -0.47 -10.07 1.12
N ILE A 52 -0.44 -9.33 0.01
CA ILE A 52 -0.57 -9.88 -1.34
C ILE A 52 0.48 -9.27 -2.25
N ASP A 53 1.36 -10.10 -2.82
CA ASP A 53 2.26 -9.72 -3.91
C ASP A 53 2.73 -10.98 -4.66
N GLY A 54 2.77 -10.92 -5.99
CA GLY A 54 3.20 -12.03 -6.86
C GLY A 54 4.62 -11.89 -7.40
N ASP A 55 5.29 -10.77 -7.14
CA ASP A 55 6.62 -10.48 -7.65
C ASP A 55 7.73 -11.04 -6.75
N VAL A 56 8.91 -11.17 -7.36
CA VAL A 56 10.18 -11.38 -6.67
C VAL A 56 10.99 -10.09 -6.61
N VAL A 57 11.98 -10.04 -5.72
CA VAL A 57 12.92 -8.91 -5.64
C VAL A 57 13.82 -8.87 -6.87
N GLU A 58 13.89 -7.72 -7.53
CA GLU A 58 14.85 -7.44 -8.60
C GLU A 58 15.93 -6.46 -8.14
N ALA A 59 17.13 -6.49 -8.75
CA ALA A 59 18.20 -5.54 -8.49
C ALA A 59 17.74 -4.05 -8.57
N THR A 60 16.88 -3.73 -9.53
CA THR A 60 16.34 -2.38 -9.75
C THR A 60 15.39 -1.90 -8.65
N ASN A 61 15.00 -2.78 -7.73
CA ASN A 61 14.09 -2.47 -6.63
C ASN A 61 14.85 -1.87 -5.42
N ARG A 62 16.16 -2.12 -5.31
CA ARG A 62 17.00 -1.71 -4.16
C ARG A 62 16.96 -0.22 -3.85
N ASN A 63 16.72 0.62 -4.85
CA ASN A 63 16.67 2.07 -4.62
C ASN A 63 15.49 2.51 -3.75
N ARG A 64 14.42 1.69 -3.60
CA ARG A 64 13.14 2.18 -3.05
C ARG A 64 12.22 1.14 -2.40
N GLN A 65 12.58 -0.15 -2.35
CA GLN A 65 11.72 -1.19 -1.80
C GLN A 65 12.36 -1.80 -0.55
N LEU A 66 11.59 -1.89 0.53
CA LEU A 66 12.08 -2.39 1.82
C LEU A 66 12.67 -3.81 1.77
N PRO A 67 12.07 -4.81 1.07
CA PRO A 67 12.63 -6.16 1.03
C PRO A 67 13.83 -6.31 0.09
N ALA A 68 14.20 -5.26 -0.68
CA ALA A 68 15.19 -5.37 -1.75
C ALA A 68 16.62 -5.13 -1.24
N LEU A 69 17.37 -6.21 -1.11
CA LEU A 69 18.79 -6.27 -0.74
C LEU A 69 19.53 -7.12 -1.78
N ILE A 70 20.86 -7.10 -1.75
CA ILE A 70 21.67 -8.03 -2.59
C ILE A 70 21.34 -9.48 -2.21
N SER A 71 21.22 -9.77 -0.91
CA SER A 71 20.96 -11.12 -0.38
C SER A 71 19.54 -11.64 -0.66
N SER A 72 18.61 -10.78 -1.04
CA SER A 72 17.20 -11.13 -1.23
C SER A 72 16.76 -11.15 -2.70
N GLU A 73 17.68 -10.86 -3.64
CA GLU A 73 17.40 -10.86 -5.07
C GLU A 73 16.90 -12.23 -5.55
N GLY A 74 15.85 -12.23 -6.38
CA GLY A 74 15.17 -13.45 -6.86
C GLY A 74 14.20 -14.09 -5.87
N GLN A 75 14.13 -13.62 -4.61
CA GLN A 75 13.21 -14.18 -3.61
C GLN A 75 11.84 -13.46 -3.64
N SER A 76 10.79 -14.19 -3.24
CA SER A 76 9.42 -13.68 -3.15
C SER A 76 9.31 -12.50 -2.19
N LYS A 77 8.77 -11.36 -2.67
CA LYS A 77 8.56 -10.17 -1.83
C LYS A 77 7.62 -10.46 -0.68
N ALA A 78 6.57 -11.24 -0.93
CA ALA A 78 5.58 -11.61 0.07
C ALA A 78 6.18 -12.48 1.18
N LYS A 79 7.01 -13.49 0.85
CA LYS A 79 7.70 -14.31 1.87
C LYS A 79 8.69 -13.50 2.70
N LEU A 80 9.51 -12.68 2.06
CA LEU A 80 10.49 -11.83 2.75
C LEU A 80 9.82 -10.87 3.73
N MET A 81 8.74 -10.22 3.28
CA MET A 81 7.96 -9.36 4.15
C MET A 81 7.28 -10.15 5.26
N ALA A 82 6.77 -11.36 4.99
CA ALA A 82 6.16 -12.19 6.02
C ALA A 82 7.11 -12.51 7.17
N GLN A 83 8.33 -12.97 6.85
CA GLN A 83 9.37 -13.21 7.85
C GLN A 83 9.66 -11.95 8.66
N ARG A 84 9.89 -10.83 7.97
CA ARG A 84 10.21 -9.55 8.60
C ARG A 84 9.10 -9.06 9.54
N LEU A 85 7.82 -9.21 9.16
CA LEU A 85 6.69 -8.75 9.95
C LEU A 85 6.49 -9.62 11.21
N LEU A 86 6.73 -10.93 11.10
CA LEU A 86 6.70 -11.85 12.24
C LEU A 86 7.89 -11.63 13.19
N ASP A 87 9.05 -11.23 12.67
CA ASP A 87 10.20 -10.82 13.50
C ASP A 87 9.90 -9.52 14.30
N ILE A 88 9.02 -8.66 13.79
CA ILE A 88 8.56 -7.45 14.48
C ILE A 88 7.52 -7.78 15.54
N ASN A 89 6.54 -8.62 15.18
CA ASN A 89 5.44 -9.02 16.05
C ASN A 89 5.16 -10.51 15.85
N ALA A 90 5.72 -11.34 16.73
CA ALA A 90 5.56 -12.80 16.68
C ALA A 90 4.10 -13.25 16.88
N ASP A 91 3.27 -12.42 17.52
CA ASP A 91 1.84 -12.69 17.75
C ASP A 91 0.95 -12.24 16.56
N LEU A 92 1.54 -11.65 15.51
CA LEU A 92 0.80 -11.23 14.32
C LEU A 92 0.19 -12.44 13.60
N LYS A 93 -1.15 -12.48 13.52
CA LYS A 93 -1.84 -13.43 12.65
C LYS A 93 -1.71 -12.97 11.20
N LEU A 94 -0.75 -13.56 10.48
CA LEU A 94 -0.41 -13.16 9.12
C LEU A 94 -0.93 -14.14 8.06
N TYR A 95 -1.67 -13.63 7.08
CA TYR A 95 -2.06 -14.35 5.87
C TYR A 95 -1.25 -13.85 4.68
N VAL A 96 -0.59 -14.76 3.96
CA VAL A 96 0.35 -14.42 2.89
C VAL A 96 -0.15 -14.99 1.56
N HIS A 97 -0.34 -14.14 0.56
CA HIS A 97 -0.72 -14.55 -0.79
C HIS A 97 0.37 -14.18 -1.79
N GLU A 98 1.10 -15.19 -2.26
CA GLU A 98 2.15 -15.08 -3.28
C GLU A 98 1.58 -15.14 -4.69
N THR A 99 0.70 -14.18 -5.01
CA THR A 99 -0.08 -14.22 -6.25
C THR A 99 -0.21 -12.84 -6.85
N TYR A 100 -0.24 -12.79 -8.17
CA TYR A 100 -0.56 -11.57 -8.88
C TYR A 100 -1.97 -11.13 -8.54
N ILE A 101 -2.11 -9.83 -8.31
CA ILE A 101 -3.39 -9.24 -7.97
C ILE A 101 -4.21 -9.11 -9.25
N VAL A 102 -5.23 -9.96 -9.38
CA VAL A 102 -6.20 -9.99 -10.48
C VAL A 102 -7.63 -9.97 -9.91
N GLU A 103 -8.64 -9.64 -10.72
CA GLU A 103 -10.01 -9.38 -10.24
C GLU A 103 -10.63 -10.59 -9.53
N GLU A 104 -10.41 -11.79 -10.05
CA GLU A 104 -10.91 -13.05 -9.48
C GLU A 104 -10.32 -13.26 -8.09
N LYS A 105 -9.00 -13.10 -7.97
CA LYS A 105 -8.27 -13.31 -6.71
C LYS A 105 -8.60 -12.26 -5.66
N ILE A 106 -8.79 -10.99 -6.07
CA ILE A 106 -9.26 -9.92 -5.18
C ILE A 106 -10.59 -10.31 -4.55
N THR A 107 -11.53 -10.80 -5.36
CA THR A 107 -12.87 -11.16 -4.90
C THR A 107 -12.79 -12.30 -3.89
N GLU A 108 -12.08 -13.37 -4.24
CA GLU A 108 -11.85 -14.52 -3.35
C GLU A 108 -11.27 -14.08 -1.99
N ILE A 109 -10.18 -13.31 -2.00
CA ILE A 109 -9.51 -12.89 -0.77
C ILE A 109 -10.41 -11.98 0.08
N LEU A 110 -11.15 -11.06 -0.54
CA LEU A 110 -12.05 -10.15 0.16
C LEU A 110 -13.28 -10.84 0.74
N ASP A 111 -13.64 -12.03 0.25
CA ASP A 111 -14.79 -12.82 0.73
C ASP A 111 -14.41 -13.83 1.82
N THR A 112 -13.12 -14.10 2.04
CA THR A 112 -12.66 -15.03 3.07
C THR A 112 -12.89 -14.54 4.51
N THR A 113 -12.89 -13.23 4.72
CA THR A 113 -12.98 -12.62 6.05
C THR A 113 -13.35 -11.15 5.96
N LYS A 114 -13.70 -10.56 7.10
CA LYS A 114 -13.94 -9.13 7.23
C LYS A 114 -12.61 -8.40 7.46
N TYR A 115 -12.39 -7.34 6.68
CA TYR A 115 -11.26 -6.43 6.85
C TYR A 115 -11.71 -5.12 7.50
N ASP A 116 -10.96 -4.63 8.48
CA ASP A 116 -11.17 -3.31 9.08
C ASP A 116 -10.65 -2.18 8.18
N TYR A 117 -9.64 -2.48 7.37
CA TYR A 117 -9.05 -1.55 6.41
C TYR A 117 -8.29 -2.27 5.28
N VAL A 118 -8.22 -1.62 4.11
CA VAL A 118 -7.39 -2.02 2.97
C VAL A 118 -6.43 -0.90 2.60
N ILE A 119 -5.15 -1.24 2.43
CA ILE A 119 -4.13 -0.39 1.81
C ILE A 119 -3.87 -0.91 0.41
N ASP A 120 -4.19 -0.08 -0.59
CA ASP A 120 -3.92 -0.37 -2.00
C ASP A 120 -2.63 0.32 -2.45
N ALA A 121 -1.59 -0.49 -2.67
CA ALA A 121 -0.27 -0.08 -3.17
C ALA A 121 0.04 -0.68 -4.55
N ILE A 122 -0.98 -1.11 -5.30
CA ILE A 122 -0.86 -1.66 -6.65
C ILE A 122 -0.41 -0.55 -7.62
N ASP A 123 0.44 -0.83 -8.61
CA ASP A 123 0.88 0.17 -9.58
C ASP A 123 0.19 0.04 -10.96
N THR A 124 -0.55 -1.05 -11.18
CA THR A 124 -1.25 -1.35 -12.43
C THR A 124 -2.74 -0.98 -12.36
N ILE A 125 -3.26 -0.32 -13.39
CA ILE A 125 -4.60 0.31 -13.38
C ILE A 125 -5.75 -0.68 -13.16
N SER A 126 -5.83 -1.73 -13.98
CA SER A 126 -6.97 -2.66 -13.94
C SER A 126 -7.15 -3.32 -12.57
N PRO A 127 -6.12 -3.99 -11.98
CA PRO A 127 -6.25 -4.58 -10.66
C PRO A 127 -6.45 -3.56 -9.55
N LYS A 128 -5.82 -2.38 -9.63
CA LYS A 128 -6.07 -1.27 -8.68
C LYS A 128 -7.55 -0.90 -8.65
N VAL A 129 -8.14 -0.63 -9.81
CA VAL A 129 -9.55 -0.21 -9.90
C VAL A 129 -10.49 -1.34 -9.48
N SER A 130 -10.14 -2.60 -9.79
CA SER A 130 -10.90 -3.77 -9.34
C SER A 130 -10.89 -3.92 -7.81
N LEU A 131 -9.74 -3.71 -7.15
CA LEU A 131 -9.66 -3.71 -5.69
C LEU A 131 -10.54 -2.61 -5.09
N ILE A 132 -10.40 -1.38 -5.59
CA ILE A 132 -11.21 -0.22 -5.16
C ILE A 132 -12.71 -0.52 -5.31
N LYS A 133 -13.14 -1.01 -6.48
CA LYS A 133 -14.53 -1.40 -6.76
C LYS A 133 -15.05 -2.38 -5.72
N ASN A 134 -14.27 -3.43 -5.43
CA ASN A 134 -14.67 -4.49 -4.51
C ASN A 134 -14.73 -4.00 -3.05
N CYS A 135 -13.80 -3.15 -2.61
CA CYS A 135 -13.85 -2.52 -1.29
C CYS A 135 -15.06 -1.59 -1.15
N LEU A 136 -15.32 -0.73 -2.14
CA LEU A 136 -16.48 0.17 -2.13
C LEU A 136 -17.81 -0.61 -2.08
N LYS A 137 -17.93 -1.67 -2.88
CA LYS A 137 -19.13 -2.55 -2.88
C LYS A 137 -19.37 -3.19 -1.51
N ARG A 138 -18.30 -3.63 -0.84
CA ARG A 138 -18.35 -4.27 0.49
C ARG A 138 -18.34 -3.29 1.66
N LYS A 139 -18.29 -1.98 1.38
CA LYS A 139 -18.12 -0.92 2.39
C LYS A 139 -16.88 -1.12 3.28
N ILE A 140 -15.82 -1.70 2.71
CA ILE A 140 -14.53 -1.86 3.37
C ILE A 140 -13.76 -0.53 3.21
N PRO A 141 -13.34 0.11 4.32
CA PRO A 141 -12.50 1.31 4.26
C PRO A 141 -11.21 1.04 3.49
N ILE A 142 -10.87 1.94 2.57
CA ILE A 142 -9.69 1.81 1.72
C ILE A 142 -8.93 3.13 1.62
N VAL A 143 -7.61 3.04 1.71
CA VAL A 143 -6.67 4.09 1.32
C VAL A 143 -5.86 3.59 0.14
N SER A 144 -5.82 4.38 -0.94
CA SER A 144 -5.13 4.01 -2.18
C SER A 144 -3.96 4.94 -2.45
N ALA A 145 -2.77 4.37 -2.59
CA ALA A 145 -1.59 5.11 -3.00
C ALA A 145 -1.60 5.34 -4.51
N MET A 146 -1.28 6.58 -4.89
CA MET A 146 -1.11 7.00 -6.27
C MET A 146 0.38 7.00 -6.65
N GLY A 147 0.74 7.55 -7.81
CA GLY A 147 2.09 7.43 -8.34
C GLY A 147 3.11 8.22 -7.52
N ALA A 148 4.07 7.54 -6.88
CA ALA A 148 5.18 8.16 -6.14
C ALA A 148 6.40 8.52 -7.01
N GLY A 149 6.44 8.05 -8.27
CA GLY A 149 7.52 8.37 -9.21
C GLY A 149 7.50 9.81 -9.72
N GLY A 150 8.68 10.28 -10.17
CA GLY A 150 8.91 11.60 -10.75
C GLY A 150 8.75 12.75 -9.77
N LYS A 151 9.09 12.53 -8.49
CA LYS A 151 8.87 13.45 -7.37
C LYS A 151 10.08 13.49 -6.46
N LEU A 152 10.30 14.62 -5.83
CA LEU A 152 11.43 14.88 -4.94
C LEU A 152 10.99 15.50 -3.61
N ASP A 153 9.93 16.31 -3.58
CA ASP A 153 9.61 17.12 -2.40
C ASP A 153 8.65 16.36 -1.45
N PRO A 154 9.11 15.93 -0.27
CA PRO A 154 8.29 15.15 0.66
C PRO A 154 7.13 15.96 1.26
N GLU A 155 7.25 17.28 1.38
CA GLU A 155 6.21 18.14 1.98
C GLU A 155 4.97 18.26 1.09
N LYS A 156 5.14 17.95 -0.20
CA LYS A 156 4.07 17.93 -1.19
C LYS A 156 3.23 16.66 -1.19
N VAL A 157 3.56 15.66 -0.39
CA VAL A 157 2.70 14.48 -0.19
C VAL A 157 1.48 14.87 0.64
N LYS A 158 0.28 14.53 0.15
CA LYS A 158 -1.01 14.85 0.75
C LYS A 158 -1.95 13.65 0.74
N VAL A 159 -2.86 13.63 1.72
CA VAL A 159 -4.02 12.75 1.73
C VAL A 159 -5.22 13.56 1.26
N ALA A 160 -5.93 13.06 0.25
CA ALA A 160 -7.15 13.70 -0.26
C ALA A 160 -8.16 12.66 -0.76
N ASN A 161 -9.39 13.09 -1.02
CA ASN A 161 -10.33 12.27 -1.79
C ASN A 161 -9.77 12.07 -3.21
N ILE A 162 -9.98 10.88 -3.81
CA ILE A 162 -9.56 10.59 -5.18
C ILE A 162 -9.96 11.69 -6.19
N TYR A 163 -11.14 12.30 -6.05
CA TYR A 163 -11.64 13.32 -6.97
C TYR A 163 -10.96 14.69 -6.82
N ASP A 164 -10.32 14.94 -5.69
CA ASP A 164 -9.59 16.19 -5.40
C ASP A 164 -8.11 16.11 -5.80
N THR A 165 -7.65 14.96 -6.30
CA THR A 165 -6.24 14.79 -6.69
C THR A 165 -5.92 15.43 -8.04
N PHE A 166 -4.76 16.07 -8.12
CA PHE A 166 -4.21 16.72 -9.31
C PHE A 166 -2.74 16.37 -9.50
N ASN A 167 -2.13 16.77 -10.63
CA ASN A 167 -0.72 16.52 -10.95
C ASN A 167 -0.27 15.04 -10.90
N CYS A 168 -1.21 14.08 -10.91
CA CYS A 168 -0.90 12.66 -10.80
C CYS A 168 -1.57 11.87 -11.93
N THR A 169 -0.77 11.37 -12.88
CA THR A 169 -1.23 10.56 -14.01
C THR A 169 -1.95 9.29 -13.57
N LEU A 170 -1.42 8.60 -12.56
CA LEU A 170 -2.06 7.39 -12.02
C LEU A 170 -3.45 7.70 -11.46
N ALA A 171 -3.58 8.77 -10.66
CA ALA A 171 -4.87 9.18 -10.12
C ALA A 171 -5.86 9.60 -11.22
N GLN A 172 -5.39 10.30 -12.24
CA GLN A 172 -6.20 10.67 -13.41
C GLN A 172 -6.72 9.43 -14.15
N GLN A 173 -5.87 8.44 -14.38
CA GLN A 173 -6.24 7.18 -15.04
C GLN A 173 -7.23 6.38 -14.18
N VAL A 174 -7.00 6.28 -12.86
CA VAL A 174 -7.94 5.65 -11.93
C VAL A 174 -9.31 6.34 -12.00
N ARG A 175 -9.38 7.67 -11.90
CA ARG A 175 -10.64 8.42 -12.04
C ARG A 175 -11.34 8.16 -13.38
N LYS A 176 -10.57 8.14 -14.48
CA LYS A 176 -11.12 7.86 -15.82
C LYS A 176 -11.72 6.45 -15.88
N THR A 177 -11.03 5.45 -15.33
CA THR A 177 -11.51 4.06 -15.31
C THR A 177 -12.71 3.90 -14.39
N LEU A 178 -12.72 4.51 -13.19
CA LEU A 178 -13.89 4.52 -12.29
C LEU A 178 -15.14 5.06 -12.99
N ARG A 179 -15.02 6.20 -13.70
CA ARG A 179 -16.12 6.76 -14.51
C ARG A 179 -16.55 5.82 -15.63
N LYS A 180 -15.58 5.26 -16.38
CA LYS A 180 -15.85 4.31 -17.47
C LYS A 180 -16.61 3.08 -16.97
N TRP A 181 -16.25 2.57 -15.80
CA TRP A 181 -16.85 1.38 -15.19
C TRP A 181 -18.08 1.71 -14.34
N LYS A 182 -18.53 2.98 -14.32
CA LYS A 182 -19.68 3.47 -13.56
C LYS A 182 -19.60 3.16 -12.06
N ILE A 183 -18.38 3.14 -11.51
CA ILE A 183 -18.14 2.90 -10.08
C ILE A 183 -18.34 4.23 -9.35
N LYS A 184 -19.26 4.23 -8.38
CA LYS A 184 -19.52 5.37 -7.49
C LYS A 184 -18.88 5.11 -6.13
N GLY A 185 -18.44 6.18 -5.47
CA GLY A 185 -17.87 6.12 -4.14
C GLY A 185 -16.66 7.02 -3.99
N ASN A 186 -16.41 7.41 -2.76
CA ASN A 186 -15.29 8.21 -2.33
C ASN A 186 -14.35 7.35 -1.49
N PHE A 187 -13.05 7.61 -1.59
CA PHE A 187 -12.03 6.97 -0.77
C PHE A 187 -10.82 7.87 -0.61
N LYS A 188 -10.05 7.63 0.45
CA LYS A 188 -8.83 8.39 0.74
C LYS A 188 -7.72 7.93 -0.20
N THR A 189 -6.93 8.88 -0.66
CA THR A 189 -5.80 8.64 -1.53
C THR A 189 -4.57 9.38 -1.05
N VAL A 190 -3.41 8.77 -1.23
CA VAL A 190 -2.12 9.42 -1.00
C VAL A 190 -1.53 9.76 -2.36
N PHE A 191 -1.28 11.05 -2.58
CA PHE A 191 -0.64 11.56 -3.80
C PHE A 191 0.31 12.70 -3.44
N SER A 192 1.04 13.22 -4.41
CA SER A 192 1.81 14.46 -4.22
C SER A 192 1.33 15.52 -5.21
N THR A 193 1.32 16.75 -4.72
CA THR A 193 0.94 17.94 -5.48
C THR A 193 2.03 18.39 -6.45
N GLU A 194 3.24 17.82 -6.36
CA GLU A 194 4.34 18.09 -7.27
C GLU A 194 3.97 17.70 -8.71
N LEU A 195 4.18 18.64 -9.65
CA LEU A 195 4.00 18.39 -11.06
C LEU A 195 5.20 17.59 -11.59
N PRO A 196 5.01 16.35 -12.08
CA PRO A 196 6.12 15.55 -12.59
C PRO A 196 6.72 16.20 -13.84
N ASP A 197 8.05 16.20 -13.92
CA ASP A 197 8.77 16.65 -15.10
C ASP A 197 8.57 15.64 -16.25
N LYS A 198 7.77 16.05 -17.25
CA LYS A 198 7.43 15.22 -18.41
C LYS A 198 8.64 14.89 -19.29
N THR A 199 9.70 15.69 -19.23
CA THR A 199 10.93 15.44 -20.01
C THR A 199 11.73 14.26 -19.48
N LYS A 200 11.49 13.87 -18.21
CA LYS A 200 12.17 12.76 -17.53
C LYS A 200 11.44 11.42 -17.65
N VAL A 201 10.38 11.35 -18.45
CA VAL A 201 9.68 10.10 -18.73
C VAL A 201 10.57 9.22 -19.61
N GLN A 202 10.93 8.06 -19.09
CA GLN A 202 11.73 7.06 -19.80
C GLN A 202 10.79 6.10 -20.53
N HIS A 203 11.06 5.81 -21.79
CA HIS A 203 10.32 4.83 -22.58
C HIS A 203 11.06 3.50 -22.59
N VAL A 204 10.32 2.39 -22.45
CA VAL A 204 10.90 1.04 -22.51
C VAL A 204 10.51 0.42 -23.84
N GLU A 205 11.48 0.29 -24.74
CA GLU A 205 11.28 -0.39 -26.02
C GLU A 205 11.01 -1.90 -25.78
N GLY A 206 10.04 -2.46 -26.51
CA GLY A 206 9.69 -3.89 -26.43
C GLY A 206 8.90 -4.34 -25.19
N ALA A 207 8.60 -3.46 -24.23
CA ALA A 207 7.89 -3.85 -23.01
C ALA A 207 6.39 -4.14 -23.26
N ARG A 208 5.94 -5.36 -22.92
CA ARG A 208 4.52 -5.77 -23.03
C ARG A 208 3.59 -5.01 -22.05
N HIS A 209 4.08 -4.65 -20.86
CA HIS A 209 3.22 -4.13 -19.78
C HIS A 209 3.54 -2.69 -19.33
N LYS A 210 4.79 -2.22 -19.40
CA LYS A 210 5.19 -0.89 -18.90
C LYS A 210 5.93 -0.09 -19.97
N ARG A 211 5.16 0.59 -20.82
CA ARG A 211 5.67 1.38 -21.97
C ARG A 211 6.49 2.61 -21.58
N SER A 212 6.37 3.06 -20.33
CA SER A 212 7.19 4.14 -19.78
C SER A 212 7.24 4.08 -18.26
N TYR A 213 8.28 4.70 -17.68
CA TYR A 213 8.41 4.89 -16.24
C TYR A 213 9.01 6.26 -15.92
N LEU A 214 8.79 6.72 -14.69
CA LEU A 214 9.47 7.87 -14.12
C LEU A 214 10.50 7.37 -13.12
N GLY A 215 11.65 8.06 -13.04
CA GLY A 215 12.62 7.84 -11.97
C GLY A 215 11.98 8.00 -10.60
N THR A 216 12.52 7.32 -9.59
CA THR A 216 12.01 7.38 -8.21
C THR A 216 13.18 7.51 -7.25
N ILE A 217 13.06 8.43 -6.29
CA ILE A 217 14.05 8.63 -5.22
C ILE A 217 13.71 7.76 -4.01
N SER A 218 14.70 7.45 -3.18
CA SER A 218 14.63 6.39 -2.17
C SER A 218 13.55 6.58 -1.10
N TYR A 219 13.31 7.81 -0.66
CA TYR A 219 12.36 8.12 0.41
C TYR A 219 10.93 8.34 -0.07
N MET A 220 10.69 8.58 -1.37
CA MET A 220 9.37 9.02 -1.81
C MET A 220 8.32 7.89 -1.71
N PRO A 221 8.59 6.64 -2.16
CA PRO A 221 7.65 5.54 -1.98
C PRO A 221 7.43 5.17 -0.51
N SER A 222 8.48 5.17 0.32
CA SER A 222 8.36 4.87 1.74
C SER A 222 7.52 5.91 2.47
N LEU A 223 7.63 7.19 2.08
CA LEU A 223 6.78 8.27 2.58
C LEU A 223 5.31 8.04 2.20
N PHE A 224 5.02 7.66 0.96
CA PHE A 224 3.64 7.29 0.58
C PHE A 224 3.11 6.13 1.43
N GLY A 225 3.97 5.12 1.71
CA GLY A 225 3.63 4.01 2.61
C GLY A 225 3.33 4.47 4.03
N CYS A 226 4.12 5.43 4.54
CA CYS A 226 3.91 6.07 5.85
C CYS A 226 2.58 6.81 5.91
N PHE A 227 2.25 7.62 4.91
CA PHE A 227 0.96 8.32 4.84
C PHE A 227 -0.22 7.34 4.74
N CYS A 228 -0.10 6.25 3.96
CA CYS A 228 -1.13 5.20 3.91
C CYS A 228 -1.35 4.57 5.29
N ALA A 229 -0.27 4.14 5.95
CA ALA A 229 -0.36 3.54 7.29
C ALA A 229 -0.93 4.55 8.32
N SER A 230 -0.51 5.81 8.25
CA SER A 230 -1.03 6.88 9.11
C SER A 230 -2.54 7.06 8.96
N VAL A 231 -3.06 7.04 7.72
CA VAL A 231 -4.51 7.09 7.47
C VAL A 231 -5.22 5.92 8.14
N VAL A 232 -4.73 4.69 7.95
CA VAL A 232 -5.34 3.50 8.57
C VAL A 232 -5.32 3.60 10.08
N ILE A 233 -4.16 3.86 10.68
CA ILE A 233 -3.99 3.91 12.13
C ILE A 233 -4.89 4.98 12.74
N ARG A 234 -4.87 6.21 12.21
CA ARG A 234 -5.69 7.32 12.73
C ARG A 234 -7.19 7.06 12.62
N ASP A 235 -7.62 6.44 11.52
CA ASP A 235 -9.02 6.07 11.34
C ASP A 235 -9.44 4.97 12.31
N LEU A 236 -8.56 4.03 12.64
CA LEU A 236 -8.83 2.97 13.61
C LEU A 236 -8.81 3.46 15.06
N ILE A 237 -8.06 4.53 15.37
CA ILE A 237 -8.12 5.22 16.67
C ILE A 237 -9.49 5.92 16.85
N SER A 238 -10.01 6.50 15.77
CA SER A 238 -11.22 7.33 15.81
C SER A 238 -12.54 6.54 15.79
N LYS A 239 -12.47 5.19 15.76
CA LYS A 239 -13.62 4.28 15.72
C LYS A 239 -13.83 3.58 17.05
#